data_AF-N8QSX1-F1
#
_entry.id   AF-N8QSX1-F1
#
_cell.length_a   1.000
_cell.length_b   1.000
_cell.length_c   1.000
_cell.angle_alpha   90.00
_cell.angle_beta   90.00
_cell.angle_gamma   90.00
#
_symmetry.space_group_name_H-M   'P 1'
#
loop_
_entity.id
_entity.type
_entity.pdbx_description
1 polymer ?
#
loop_
_entity_poly.entity_id
_entity_poly.type
_entity_poly.pdbx_seq_one_letter_code
_entity_poly.pdbx_strand_id
1 'polypeptide(L)'
;MAALMLIALAVSIGLGYKTKINIGFFAIAFAYLIGCFGMGLKPSEVIELWPVKIFFIILSVTLFYNFALANGALEKLASHLLYKCRKLTYHLLMHFAGQ
;
A
#
# COMPACT_ATOMS: atom_id res chain seq x y z
N MET A 1 1.91 23.21 17.01
CA MET A 1 1.18 22.01 16.52
C MET A 1 1.90 21.27 15.40
N ALA A 2 2.30 21.92 14.31
CA ALA A 2 3.06 21.24 13.24
C ALA A 2 4.33 20.52 13.75
N ALA A 3 5.11 21.15 14.64
CA ALA A 3 6.28 20.52 15.25
C ALA A 3 5.93 19.25 16.05
N LEU A 4 4.81 19.23 16.78
CA LEU A 4 4.34 18.04 17.52
C LEU A 4 3.91 16.93 16.57
N MET A 5 3.24 17.27 15.46
CA MET A 5 2.88 16.31 14.41
C MET A 5 4.12 15.71 13.74
N LEU A 6 5.13 16.53 13.45
CA LEU A 6 6.40 16.09 12.87
C LEU A 6 7.19 15.19 13.83
N ILE A 7 7.22 15.52 15.12
CA ILE A 7 7.84 14.67 16.15
C ILE A 7 7.08 13.35 16.26
N ALA A 8 5.75 13.37 16.28
CA ALA A 8 4.94 12.15 16.34
C ALA A 8 5.14 11.25 15.10
N LEU A 9 5.27 11.85 13.92
CA LEU A 9 5.63 11.14 12.70
C LEU A 9 7.02 10.51 12.82
N ALA A 10 8.03 11.27 13.26
CA ALA A 10 9.39 10.77 13.44
C ALA A 10 9.47 9.64 14.48
N VAL A 11 8.75 9.77 15.60
CA VAL A 11 8.65 8.74 16.64
C VAL A 11 7.93 7.51 16.13
N SER A 12 6.82 7.67 15.39
CA SER A 12 6.12 6.57 14.71
C SER A 12 7.07 5.80 13.79
N ILE A 13 7.90 6.52 13.03
CA ILE A 13 8.91 5.93 12.16
C ILE A 13 9.97 5.15 12.96
N GLY A 14 10.57 5.77 13.97
CA GLY A 14 11.58 5.13 14.80
C GLY A 14 11.06 3.89 15.53
N LEU A 15 9.84 3.95 16.06
CA LEU A 15 9.18 2.81 16.72
C LEU A 15 8.84 1.70 15.73
N GLY A 16 8.38 2.03 14.52
CA GLY A 16 8.14 1.07 13.45
C GLY A 16 9.41 0.28 13.11
N TYR A 17 10.55 0.96 12.98
CA TYR A 17 11.83 0.28 12.73
C TYR A 17 12.29 -0.59 13.90
N LYS A 18 12.13 -0.13 15.15
CA LYS A 18 12.58 -0.88 16.33
C LYS A 18 11.71 -2.11 16.63
N THR A 19 10.39 -1.97 16.51
CA THR A 19 9.42 -3.02 16.86
C THR A 19 9.07 -3.94 15.69
N LYS A 20 9.48 -3.59 14.46
CA LYS A 20 9.11 -4.27 13.20
C LYS A 20 7.60 -4.38 12.95
N ILE A 21 6.79 -3.58 13.65
CA ILE A 21 5.36 -3.45 13.42
C ILE A 21 5.13 -2.41 12.33
N ASN A 22 4.04 -2.56 11.56
CA ASN A 22 3.69 -1.59 10.51
C ASN A 22 3.53 -0.18 11.10
N ILE A 23 4.28 0.75 10.53
CA ILE A 23 4.36 2.16 10.90
C ILE A 23 3.00 2.87 10.91
N GLY A 24 2.08 2.41 10.06
CA GLY A 24 0.72 2.91 9.95
C GLY A 24 -0.09 2.70 11.23
N PHE A 25 0.11 1.59 11.96
CA PHE A 25 -0.59 1.37 13.23
C PHE A 25 -0.19 2.41 14.28
N PHE A 26 1.11 2.69 14.39
CA PHE A 26 1.60 3.74 15.28
C PHE A 26 1.13 5.13 14.85
N ALA A 27 1.12 5.41 13.53
CA ALA A 27 0.65 6.68 13.00
C ALA A 27 -0.85 6.91 13.31
N ILE A 28 -1.69 5.88 13.20
CA ILE A 28 -3.12 5.95 13.56
C ILE A 28 -3.29 6.23 15.05
N ALA A 29 -2.53 5.54 15.91
CA ALA A 29 -2.58 5.76 17.35
C ALA A 29 -2.17 7.19 17.75
N PHE A 30 -1.09 7.72 17.15
CA PHE A 30 -0.65 9.10 17.39
C PHE A 30 -1.60 10.14 16.80
N ALA A 31 -2.20 9.88 15.62
CA ALA A 31 -3.21 10.75 15.04
C ALA A 31 -4.45 10.87 15.95
N TYR A 32 -4.89 9.76 16.53
CA TYR A 32 -5.97 9.76 17.52
C TYR A 32 -5.59 10.55 18.78
N LEU A 33 -4.42 10.30 19.36
CA LEU A 33 -3.95 11.01 20.56
C LEU A 33 -3.85 12.53 20.33
N ILE A 34 -3.23 12.95 19.22
CA ILE A 34 -3.01 14.37 18.94
C ILE A 34 -4.32 15.05 18.49
N GLY A 35 -5.15 14.37 17.69
CA GLY A 35 -6.42 14.90 17.22
C GLY A 35 -7.42 15.08 18.36
N CYS A 36 -7.63 14.05 19.19
CA CYS A 36 -8.61 14.11 20.27
C CYS A 36 -8.12 14.91 21.48
N PHE A 37 -6.88 14.72 21.95
CA PHE A 37 -6.39 15.43 23.16
C PHE A 37 -5.70 16.76 22.84
N GLY A 38 -5.07 16.89 21.68
CA GLY A 38 -4.37 18.12 21.29
C GLY A 38 -5.27 19.14 20.60
N MET A 39 -6.29 18.69 19.85
CA MET A 39 -7.18 19.57 19.08
C MET A 39 -8.64 19.51 19.55
N GLY A 40 -8.99 18.63 20.49
CA GLY A 40 -10.36 18.49 20.99
C GLY A 40 -11.33 17.89 19.97
N LEU A 41 -10.83 17.32 18.88
CA LEU A 41 -11.65 16.73 17.82
C LEU A 41 -12.33 15.46 18.31
N LYS A 42 -13.57 15.23 17.86
CA LYS A 42 -14.22 13.95 18.10
C LYS A 42 -13.50 12.85 17.30
N PRO A 43 -13.48 11.60 17.80
CA PRO A 43 -12.93 10.46 17.08
C PRO A 43 -13.41 10.35 15.62
N SER A 44 -14.67 10.70 15.36
CA SER A 44 -15.26 10.69 14.02
C SER A 44 -14.58 11.68 13.07
N GLU A 45 -14.28 12.90 13.54
CA GLU A 45 -13.64 13.95 12.74
C GLU A 45 -12.20 13.59 12.40
N VAL A 46 -11.49 12.90 13.31
CA VAL A 46 -10.13 12.40 13.05
C VAL A 46 -10.14 11.31 11.98
N ILE A 47 -11.15 10.44 11.98
CA ILE A 47 -11.29 9.36 10.99
C ILE A 47 -11.68 9.92 9.62
N GLU A 48 -12.49 10.97 9.55
CA GLU A 48 -12.86 11.65 8.29
C GLU A 48 -11.65 12.26 7.57
N LEU A 49 -10.62 12.67 8.31
CA LEU A 49 -9.36 13.17 7.75
C LEU A 49 -8.50 12.06 7.12
N TRP A 50 -8.80 10.79 7.42
CA TRP A 50 -8.07 9.65 6.87
C TRP A 50 -8.66 9.25 5.51
N PRO A 51 -7.84 8.98 4.47
CA PRO A 51 -8.34 8.53 3.17
C PRO A 51 -8.79 7.06 3.20
N VAL A 52 -9.88 6.78 3.92
CA VAL A 52 -10.47 5.45 4.12
C VAL A 52 -10.73 4.75 2.78
N LYS A 53 -11.22 5.48 1.78
CA LYS A 53 -11.47 4.94 0.43
C LYS A 53 -10.20 4.36 -0.20
N ILE A 54 -9.09 5.09 -0.17
CA ILE A 54 -7.82 4.64 -0.77
C ILE A 54 -7.28 3.43 -0.01
N PHE A 55 -7.36 3.45 1.33
CA PHE A 55 -6.96 2.33 2.17
C PHE A 55 -7.72 1.05 1.79
N PHE A 56 -9.05 1.11 1.72
CA PHE A 56 -9.87 -0.06 1.34
C PHE A 56 -9.65 -0.51 -0.09
N ILE A 57 -9.41 0.40 -1.05
CA ILE A 57 -9.07 0.03 -2.43
C ILE A 57 -7.76 -0.76 -2.46
N ILE A 58 -6.70 -0.25 -1.84
CA ILE A 58 -5.39 -0.91 -1.83
C ILE A 58 -5.48 -2.26 -1.10
N LEU A 59 -6.15 -2.30 0.06
CA LEU A 59 -6.37 -3.52 0.82
C LEU A 59 -7.09 -4.57 -0.03
N SER A 60 -8.19 -4.19 -0.67
CA SER A 60 -9.01 -5.11 -1.48
C SER A 60 -8.24 -5.60 -2.70
N VAL A 61 -7.61 -4.71 -3.47
CA VAL A 61 -6.81 -5.08 -4.65
C VAL A 61 -5.68 -6.02 -4.25
N THR A 62 -4.97 -5.72 -3.15
CA THR A 62 -3.87 -6.57 -2.66
C THR A 62 -4.40 -7.92 -2.20
N LEU A 63 -5.52 -7.97 -1.48
CA LEU A 63 -6.13 -9.20 -0.99
C LEU A 63 -6.56 -10.11 -2.16
N PHE A 64 -7.31 -9.57 -3.12
CA PHE A 64 -7.78 -10.34 -4.28
C PHE A 64 -6.64 -10.73 -5.22
N TYR A 65 -5.63 -9.86 -5.38
CA TYR A 65 -4.41 -10.19 -6.09
C TYR A 65 -3.69 -11.40 -5.46
N ASN A 66 -3.50 -11.38 -4.14
CA ASN A 66 -2.87 -12.50 -3.43
C ASN A 66 -3.69 -13.79 -3.53
N PHE A 67 -5.02 -13.69 -3.51
CA PHE A 67 -5.89 -14.86 -3.71
C PHE A 67 -5.72 -15.47 -5.12
N ALA A 68 -5.71 -14.64 -6.16
CA ALA A 68 -5.51 -15.07 -7.54
C ALA A 68 -4.08 -15.58 -7.81
N LEU A 69 -3.11 -15.10 -7.04
CA LEU A 69 -1.73 -15.61 -7.07
C LEU A 69 -1.65 -16.98 -6.38
N ALA A 70 -2.21 -17.14 -5.18
CA ALA A 70 -2.12 -18.36 -4.40
C ALA A 70 -2.80 -19.59 -5.05
N ASN A 71 -3.85 -19.36 -5.86
CA ASN A 71 -4.54 -20.44 -6.59
C ASN A 71 -4.01 -20.66 -8.03
N GLY A 72 -2.98 -19.91 -8.45
CA GLY A 72 -2.36 -20.00 -9.77
C GLY A 72 -3.21 -19.49 -10.94
N ALA A 73 -4.37 -18.86 -10.68
CA ALA A 73 -5.20 -18.28 -11.73
C ALA A 73 -4.44 -17.16 -12.46
N LEU A 74 -3.71 -16.33 -11.70
CA LEU A 74 -2.89 -15.26 -12.27
C LEU A 74 -1.77 -15.80 -13.16
N GLU A 75 -1.11 -16.89 -12.77
CA GLU A 75 -0.06 -17.53 -13.57
C GLU A 75 -0.61 -18.15 -14.86
N LYS A 76 -1.78 -18.81 -14.80
CA LYS A 76 -2.47 -19.31 -15.99
C LYS A 76 -2.90 -18.19 -16.93
N LEU A 77 -3.40 -17.08 -16.40
CA LEU A 77 -3.77 -15.89 -17.18
C LEU A 77 -2.53 -15.29 -17.87
N ALA A 78 -1.44 -15.08 -17.12
CA ALA A 78 -0.19 -14.56 -17.63
C ALA A 78 0.37 -15.45 -18.74
N SER A 79 0.36 -16.77 -18.54
CA SER A 79 0.81 -17.74 -19.55
C SER A 79 -0.04 -17.69 -20.83
N HIS A 80 -1.36 -17.56 -20.71
CA HIS A 80 -2.24 -17.42 -21.87
C HIS A 80 -2.01 -16.11 -22.63
N LEU A 81 -1.79 -15.00 -21.91
CA LEU A 81 -1.45 -13.71 -22.52
C LEU A 81 -0.12 -13.78 -23.26
N LEU A 82 0.92 -14.33 -22.63
CA LEU A 82 2.23 -14.53 -23.26
C LEU A 82 2.13 -15.40 -24.52
N TYR A 83 1.36 -16.50 -24.45
CA TYR A 83 1.15 -17.35 -25.61
C TYR A 83 0.46 -16.62 -26.77
N LYS A 84 -0.53 -15.77 -26.48
CA LYS A 84 -1.19 -14.95 -27.52
C LYS A 84 -0.28 -13.86 -28.08
N CYS A 85 0.57 -13.25 -27.25
CA CYS A 85 1.51 -12.20 -27.66
C CYS A 85 2.83 -12.73 -28.25
N ARG A 86 3.04 -14.05 -28.29
CA ARG A 86 4.33 -14.68 -28.65
C ARG A 86 4.94 -14.21 -29.97
N LYS A 87 4.12 -13.87 -30.98
CA LYS A 87 4.61 -13.39 -32.28
C LYS A 87 5.24 -11.99 -32.18
N LEU A 88 4.64 -11.11 -31.38
CA LEU A 88 5.18 -9.77 -31.11
C LEU A 88 6.45 -9.87 -30.26
N THR A 89 6.45 -10.73 -29.25
CA THR A 89 7.63 -10.98 -28.41
C THR A 89 8.81 -11.54 -29.22
N TYR A 90 8.55 -12.46 -30.14
CA TYR A 90 9.57 -12.98 -31.06
C TYR A 90 10.13 -11.90 -31.99
N HIS A 91 9.27 -11.01 -32.51
CA HIS A 91 9.69 -9.92 -33.39
C HIS A 91 10.53 -8.86 -32.64
N LEU A 92 10.17 -8.54 -31.40
CA LEU A 92 10.93 -7.66 -30.53
C LEU A 92 12.30 -8.26 -30.17
N LEU A 93 12.35 -9.55 -29.79
CA LEU A 93 13.61 -10.24 -29.49
C LEU A 93 14.56 -10.28 -30.68
N MET A 94 14.06 -10.53 -31.89
CA MET A 94 14.87 -10.50 -33.11
C MET A 94 15.42 -9.08 -33.42
N HIS A 95 14.66 -8.03 -33.12
CA HIS A 95 15.12 -6.65 -33.30
C HIS A 95 16.22 -6.25 -32.30
N PHE A 96 16.18 -6.75 -31.07
CA PHE A 96 17.22 -6.49 -30.06
C PHE A 96 18.42 -7.44 -30.15
N ALA A 97 18.28 -8.64 -30.73
CA ALA A 97 19.38 -9.58 -30.93
C ALA A 97 20.19 -9.33 -32.22
N GLY A 98 19.70 -8.47 -33.11
CA GLY A 98 20.37 -8.06 -34.35
C GLY A 98 21.10 -6.71 -34.28
N GLN A 99 21.17 -6.08 -33.10
CA GLN A 99 22.07 -4.95 -32.78
C GLN A 99 23.18 -5.43 -31.85
#